data_AF-A0AAN7TDM7-F1
#
_entry.id   AF-A0AAN7TDM7-F1
#
_cell.length_a   1.000
_cell.length_b   1.000
_cell.length_c   1.000
_cell.angle_alpha   90.00
_cell.angle_beta   90.00
_cell.angle_gamma   90.00
#
_symmetry.space_group_name_H-M   'P 1'
#
loop_
_entity.id
_entity.type
_entity.pdbx_description
1 polymer ?
#
loop_
_entity_poly.entity_id
_entity_poly.type
_entity_poly.pdbx_seq_one_letter_code
_entity_poly.pdbx_strand_id
1 'polypeptide(L)'
;MIFPRQSEEPPTIITWLNRLDLVSALGKDDKLRSFADEITAEGFIAHLNTWDSSTMHGAALCWIAFPRKKADVDSGTFSTNDVRKRMDLRAVTRGRVRFKRDLGLWCWLGCV
;
A
#
# COMPACT_ATOMS: atom_id res chain seq x y z
N MET A 1 13.89 6.81 -3.11
CA MET A 1 14.45 5.44 -3.05
C MET A 1 15.18 5.18 -4.35
N ILE A 2 16.44 4.75 -4.30
CA ILE A 2 17.26 4.45 -5.49
C ILE A 2 17.39 2.93 -5.61
N PHE A 3 17.22 2.39 -6.81
CA PHE A 3 17.38 0.96 -7.04
C PHE A 3 18.86 0.55 -7.00
N PRO A 4 19.20 -0.60 -6.40
CA PRO A 4 20.57 -1.10 -6.42
C PRO A 4 21.04 -1.51 -7.82
N ARG A 5 20.09 -1.80 -8.71
CA ARG A 5 20.33 -2.06 -10.14
C ARG A 5 19.28 -1.29 -10.94
N GLN A 6 19.74 -0.53 -11.93
CA GLN A 6 18.86 0.16 -12.86
C GLN A 6 18.01 -0.85 -13.64
N SER A 7 16.75 -0.50 -13.84
CA SER A 7 15.83 -1.24 -14.69
C SER A 7 15.88 -0.68 -16.11
N GLU A 8 15.53 -1.49 -17.12
CA GLU A 8 15.47 -1.03 -18.51
C GLU A 8 14.28 -0.07 -18.74
N GLU A 9 13.19 -0.30 -18.01
CA GLU A 9 11.97 0.50 -18.04
C GLU A 9 11.45 0.72 -16.60
N PRO A 10 10.71 1.82 -16.33
CA PRO A 10 10.11 2.05 -15.02
C PRO A 10 9.28 0.85 -14.52
N PRO A 11 9.64 0.24 -13.38
CA PRO A 11 9.00 -0.98 -12.89
C PRO A 11 7.61 -0.69 -12.31
N THR A 12 6.88 -1.77 -12.00
CA THR A 12 5.73 -1.66 -11.08
C THR A 12 6.25 -1.72 -9.65
N ILE A 13 5.88 -0.73 -8.84
CA ILE A 13 6.20 -0.66 -7.41
C ILE A 13 4.94 -0.91 -6.60
N ILE A 14 5.03 -1.86 -5.67
CA ILE A 14 4.00 -2.07 -4.65
C ILE A 14 4.58 -1.67 -3.31
N THR A 15 3.82 -0.90 -2.55
CA THR A 15 4.16 -0.50 -1.17
C THR A 15 3.08 -1.00 -0.21
N TRP A 16 3.51 -1.38 0.98
CA TRP A 16 2.62 -1.77 2.07
C TRP A 16 3.26 -1.40 3.40
N LEU A 17 2.44 -1.38 4.45
CA LEU A 17 2.87 -1.04 5.80
C LEU A 17 3.49 -2.26 6.47
N ASN A 18 4.60 -2.07 7.16
CA ASN A 18 5.20 -3.10 8.03
C ASN A 18 5.40 -2.62 9.47
N ARG A 19 5.21 -1.33 9.76
CA ARG A 19 5.14 -0.80 11.12
C ARG A 19 4.18 0.38 11.15
N LEU A 20 3.36 0.46 12.20
CA LEU A 20 2.45 1.57 12.39
C LEU A 20 2.31 1.92 13.88
N ASP A 21 2.54 3.19 14.20
CA ASP A 21 2.35 3.79 15.53
C ASP A 21 1.51 5.06 15.39
N LEU A 22 0.22 4.93 15.76
CA LEU A 22 -0.80 5.96 15.66
C LEU A 22 -1.41 6.23 17.03
N VAL A 23 -1.72 7.50 17.29
CA VAL A 23 -2.56 7.87 18.43
C VAL A 23 -4.02 7.72 18.03
N SER A 24 -4.60 6.57 18.40
CA SER A 24 -6.03 6.33 18.31
C SER A 24 -6.74 6.91 19.53
N ALA A 25 -7.82 7.68 19.30
CA ALA A 25 -8.67 8.25 20.32
C ALA A 25 -10.16 7.98 19.99
N LEU A 26 -11.03 7.99 21.01
CA LEU A 26 -12.46 7.78 20.80
C LEU A 26 -13.02 8.84 19.83
N GLY A 27 -13.71 8.40 18.77
CA GLY A 27 -14.26 9.29 17.75
C GLY A 27 -13.24 9.81 16.72
N LYS A 28 -11.98 9.38 16.79
CA LYS A 28 -10.96 9.69 15.79
C LYS A 28 -10.96 8.64 14.69
N ASP A 29 -10.89 9.13 13.45
CA ASP A 29 -10.78 8.30 12.24
C ASP A 29 -9.36 8.47 11.71
N ASP A 30 -8.51 7.51 12.07
CA ASP A 30 -7.10 7.50 11.71
C ASP A 30 -6.91 7.15 10.23
N LYS A 31 -6.18 8.01 9.53
CA LYS A 31 -6.01 7.96 8.08
C LYS A 31 -4.56 7.78 7.72
N LEU A 32 -4.31 6.84 6.83
CA LEU A 32 -2.98 6.50 6.38
C LEU A 32 -3.03 5.99 4.95
N ARG A 33 -2.00 6.33 4.18
CA ARG A 33 -1.80 5.85 2.81
C ARG A 33 -0.31 5.65 2.56
N SER A 34 0.06 4.45 2.13
CA SER A 34 1.34 4.18 1.49
C SER A 34 1.17 4.16 -0.02
N PHE A 35 2.07 4.82 -0.75
CA PHE A 35 2.10 4.74 -2.21
C PHE A 35 3.50 5.09 -2.72
N ALA A 36 3.78 4.72 -3.98
CA ALA A 36 4.96 5.16 -4.69
C ALA A 36 4.55 6.20 -5.74
N ASP A 37 5.38 7.20 -5.93
CA ASP A 37 5.25 8.23 -6.97
C ASP A 37 6.60 8.46 -7.66
N GLU A 38 6.61 9.24 -8.74
CA GLU A 38 7.83 9.59 -9.50
C GLU A 38 8.68 8.35 -9.85
N ILE A 39 8.03 7.29 -10.33
CA ILE A 39 8.69 6.01 -10.64
C ILE A 39 9.47 6.14 -11.96
N THR A 40 10.78 5.96 -11.89
CA THR A 40 11.69 5.94 -13.03
C THR A 40 12.41 4.60 -13.15
N ALA A 41 13.30 4.46 -14.12
CA ALA A 41 14.18 3.30 -14.27
C ALA A 41 15.23 3.18 -13.14
N GLU A 42 15.48 4.27 -12.42
CA GLU A 42 16.55 4.43 -11.43
C GLU A 42 16.04 4.39 -9.99
N GLY A 43 14.78 4.75 -9.78
CA GLY A 43 14.20 4.83 -8.45
C GLY A 43 12.75 5.26 -8.43
N PHE A 44 12.28 5.64 -7.25
CA PHE A 44 10.94 6.16 -7.00
C PHE A 44 10.90 6.94 -5.69
N ILE A 45 9.87 7.75 -5.48
CA ILE A 45 9.59 8.38 -4.18
C ILE A 45 8.54 7.54 -3.45
N ALA A 46 8.88 7.13 -2.22
CA ALA A 46 7.97 6.41 -1.35
C ALA A 46 7.26 7.40 -0.43
N HIS A 47 5.93 7.36 -0.41
CA HIS A 47 5.10 8.19 0.43
C HIS A 47 4.44 7.36 1.53
N LEU A 48 4.43 7.93 2.74
CA LEU A 48 3.72 7.41 3.89
C LEU A 48 2.99 8.58 4.53
N ASN A 49 1.74 8.75 4.14
CA ASN A 49 1.00 9.98 4.41
C ASN A 49 -0.13 9.72 5.38
N THR A 50 -0.24 10.60 6.36
CA THR A 50 -1.39 10.75 7.25
C THR A 50 -2.09 12.08 6.93
N TRP A 51 -3.38 12.20 7.21
CA TRP A 51 -4.12 13.44 6.98
C TRP A 51 -5.28 13.67 7.96
N ASP A 52 -5.91 14.83 7.86
CA ASP A 52 -6.88 15.38 8.81
C ASP A 52 -6.29 15.50 10.22
N SER A 53 -6.99 14.99 11.23
CA SER A 53 -6.57 15.01 12.64
C SER A 53 -5.68 13.81 13.04
N SER A 54 -5.31 12.96 12.09
CA SER A 54 -4.55 11.73 12.34
C SER A 54 -3.13 12.04 12.79
N THR A 55 -2.67 11.41 13.88
CA THR A 55 -1.35 11.68 14.47
C THR A 55 -0.50 10.43 14.36
N MET A 56 0.54 10.51 13.51
CA MET A 56 1.46 9.41 13.25
C MET A 56 2.79 9.68 13.94
N HIS A 57 3.08 8.93 15.01
CA HIS A 57 4.35 9.05 15.73
C HIS A 57 5.49 8.34 15.00
N GLY A 58 5.16 7.24 14.34
CA GLY A 58 6.10 6.51 13.50
C GLY A 58 5.37 5.53 12.61
N ALA A 59 5.90 5.32 11.41
CA ALA A 59 5.45 4.26 10.55
C ALA A 59 6.59 3.86 9.62
N ALA A 60 6.51 2.65 9.09
CA ALA A 60 7.43 2.17 8.07
C ALA A 60 6.62 1.47 6.97
N LEU A 61 7.20 1.50 5.77
CA LEU A 61 6.69 0.76 4.64
C LEU A 61 7.76 -0.19 4.12
N CYS A 62 7.28 -1.30 3.57
CA CYS A 62 8.05 -2.13 2.66
C CYS A 62 7.64 -1.84 1.23
N TRP A 63 8.50 -2.21 0.30
CA TRP A 63 8.23 -2.10 -1.11
C TRP A 63 8.86 -3.27 -1.86
N ILE A 64 8.27 -3.59 -3.01
CA ILE A 64 8.86 -4.48 -4.01
C ILE A 64 8.75 -3.84 -5.39
N ALA A 65 9.79 -4.01 -6.19
CA ALA A 65 9.83 -3.61 -7.58
C ALA A 65 9.87 -4.85 -8.48
N PHE A 66 9.09 -4.86 -9.55
CA PHE A 66 9.15 -5.89 -10.58
C PHE A 66 8.87 -5.30 -11.97
N PRO A 67 9.36 -5.93 -13.05
CA PRO A 67 9.10 -5.46 -14.41
C PRO A 67 7.60 -5.27 -14.67
N ARG A 68 7.25 -4.26 -15.47
CA ARG A 68 5.87 -4.07 -15.91
C ARG A 68 5.35 -5.34 -16.58
N LYS A 69 4.10 -5.70 -16.27
CA LYS A 69 3.44 -6.91 -16.79
C LYS A 69 4.22 -8.21 -16.49
N LYS A 70 4.95 -8.27 -15.37
CA LYS A 70 5.61 -9.50 -14.91
C LYS A 70 4.61 -10.67 -14.94
N ALA A 71 4.97 -11.72 -15.67
CA ALA A 71 4.21 -12.96 -15.71
C ALA A 71 4.01 -13.49 -14.28
N ASP A 72 2.81 -13.99 -14.02
CA ASP A 72 2.43 -14.61 -12.75
C ASP A 72 2.45 -13.70 -11.51
N VAL A 73 2.40 -12.37 -11.70
CA VAL A 73 2.30 -11.41 -10.58
C VAL A 73 1.11 -10.50 -10.81
N ASP A 74 0.10 -10.57 -9.94
CA ASP A 74 -1.02 -9.62 -9.91
C ASP A 74 -0.96 -8.69 -8.71
N SER A 75 -1.32 -7.43 -8.93
CA SER A 75 -1.18 -6.38 -7.92
C SER A 75 -2.24 -5.29 -8.09
N GLY A 76 -2.56 -4.61 -6.99
CA GLY A 76 -3.52 -3.52 -7.00
C GLY A 76 -3.49 -2.72 -5.71
N THR A 77 -4.44 -1.79 -5.60
CA THR A 77 -4.63 -0.94 -4.43
C THR A 77 -5.95 -1.28 -3.76
N PHE A 78 -5.99 -1.18 -2.44
CA PHE A 78 -7.21 -1.33 -1.67
C PHE A 78 -7.47 -0.07 -0.85
N SER A 79 -8.70 0.44 -0.92
CA SER A 79 -9.14 1.58 -0.12
C SER A 79 -10.34 1.17 0.74
N THR A 80 -10.31 1.56 2.01
CA THR A 80 -11.46 1.36 2.90
C THR A 80 -12.68 2.19 2.47
N ASN A 81 -12.45 3.27 1.70
CA ASN A 81 -13.52 4.06 1.08
C ASN A 81 -14.29 3.29 0.00
N ASP A 82 -13.70 2.23 -0.58
CA ASP A 82 -14.37 1.36 -1.57
C ASP A 82 -15.30 0.34 -0.89
N VAL A 83 -15.13 0.11 0.41
CA VAL A 83 -15.93 -0.84 1.20
C VAL A 83 -17.12 -0.15 1.84
N ARG A 84 -16.92 1.04 2.40
CA ARG A 84 -17.97 1.82 3.05
C ARG A 84 -17.74 3.31 2.86
N LYS A 85 -18.83 4.07 2.94
CA LYS A 85 -18.74 5.52 3.09
C LYS A 85 -18.27 5.85 4.51
N ARG A 86 -17.42 6.87 4.63
CA ARG A 86 -16.88 7.32 5.91
C ARG A 86 -17.95 7.59 6.98
N MET A 87 -19.06 8.22 6.59
CA MET A 87 -20.16 8.61 7.48
C MET A 87 -20.99 7.43 7.99
N ASP A 88 -20.83 6.24 7.41
CA ASP A 88 -21.47 5.01 7.86
C ASP A 88 -20.55 4.33 8.89
N LEU A 89 -20.71 4.71 10.16
CA LEU A 89 -19.88 4.25 11.27
C LEU A 89 -20.23 2.80 11.63
N ARG A 90 -19.21 1.93 11.63
CA ARG A 90 -19.35 0.51 11.96
C ARG A 90 -18.14 0.06 12.77
N ALA A 91 -18.37 -0.78 13.77
CA ALA A 91 -17.28 -1.35 14.59
C ALA A 91 -16.33 -2.24 13.78
N VAL A 92 -16.81 -2.83 12.68
CA VAL A 92 -16.03 -3.72 11.81
C VAL A 92 -16.19 -3.29 10.36
N THR A 93 -15.06 -3.07 9.68
CA THR A 93 -14.98 -2.84 8.23
C THR A 93 -14.18 -3.98 7.61
N ARG A 94 -14.76 -4.70 6.64
CA ARG A 94 -14.10 -5.81 5.93
C ARG A 94 -14.43 -5.71 4.45
N GLY A 95 -13.42 -5.86 3.60
CA GLY A 95 -13.56 -5.95 2.16
C GLY A 95 -12.84 -7.19 1.63
N ARG A 96 -13.35 -7.79 0.56
CA ARG A 96 -12.68 -8.89 -0.14
C ARG A 96 -11.95 -8.33 -1.35
N VAL A 97 -10.63 -8.46 -1.37
CA VAL A 97 -9.83 -8.20 -2.57
C VAL A 97 -10.03 -9.35 -3.55
N ARG A 98 -10.41 -9.03 -4.79
CA ARG A 98 -10.42 -9.97 -5.90
C ARG A 98 -9.30 -9.59 -6.86
N PHE A 99 -8.36 -10.49 -7.05
CA PHE A 99 -7.32 -10.33 -8.05
C PHE A 99 -7.91 -10.55 -9.45
N LYS A 100 -7.34 -9.86 -10.45
CA LYS A 100 -7.81 -9.91 -11.84
C LYS A 100 -7.44 -11.22 -12.51
N ARG A 101 -6.36 -11.86 -12.07
CA ARG A 101 -5.89 -13.14 -12.58
C ARG A 101 -6.03 -14.21 -11.51
N ASP A 102 -6.52 -15.37 -11.93
CA ASP A 102 -6.43 -16.59 -11.15
C ASP A 102 -5.07 -17.23 -11.44
N LEU A 103 -4.13 -17.06 -10.51
CA LEU A 103 -2.74 -17.50 -10.69
C LEU A 103 -2.48 -18.90 -10.11
N GLY A 104 -3.48 -19.57 -9.52
CA GLY A 104 -3.37 -20.93 -8.97
C GLY A 104 -2.48 -21.08 -7.73
N LEU A 105 -1.46 -20.23 -7.55
CA LEU A 105 -0.63 -20.10 -6.36
C LEU A 105 -0.66 -18.65 -5.84
N TRP A 106 -1.00 -18.51 -4.56
CA TRP A 106 -1.03 -17.22 -3.85
C TRP A 106 0.21 -17.10 -2.98
N CYS A 107 1.18 -16.27 -3.37
CA CYS A 107 2.25 -15.84 -2.48
C CYS A 107 1.89 -14.45 -1.92
N TRP A 108 1.50 -14.41 -0.65
CA TRP A 108 1.32 -13.15 0.08
C TRP A 108 2.65 -12.71 0.65
N LEU A 109 3.21 -11.63 0.11
CA LEU A 109 4.35 -10.95 0.73
C LEU A 109 3.81 -10.09 1.89
N GLY A 110 3.64 -10.72 3.06
CA GLY A 110 3.51 -10.02 4.34
C GLY A 110 4.90 -9.86 4.94
N CYS A 111 5.31 -8.63 5.26
CA CYS A 111 6.46 -8.43 6.13
C CYS A 111 5.98 -8.74 7.56
N VAL A 112 6.66 -9.68 8.23
CA VAL A 112 6.39 -10.11 9.61
C VAL A 112 6.76 -9.00 10.59
#